data_AF-A0A970LF14-F1
#
_entry.id   AF-A0A970LF14-F1
#
_cell.length_a   1.000
_cell.length_b   1.000
_cell.length_c   1.000
_cell.angle_alpha   90.00
_cell.angle_beta   90.00
_cell.angle_gamma   90.00
#
_symmetry.space_group_name_H-M   'P 1'
#
loop_
_entity.id
_entity.type
_entity.pdbx_description
1 polymer ?
#
loop_
_entity_poly.entity_id
_entity_poly.type
_entity_poly.pdbx_seq_one_letter_code
_entity_poly.pdbx_strand_id
1 'polypeptide(L)'
;VVTPICPHTLHNRSYVVSADSGVGIGILDYPFSAVVSIDGRPVGTMTASDRITVRRAPNTMKLAKLSDTGFYEKLPGKISERGGVR
;
A
#
# COMPACT_ATOMS: atom_id res chain seq x y z
N VAL A 1 0.96 -5.31 -3.95
CA VAL A 1 0.09 -4.62 -4.92
C VAL A 1 0.52 -3.17 -4.97
N VAL A 2 0.59 -2.57 -6.16
CA VAL A 2 0.87 -1.14 -6.35
C VAL A 2 -0.36 -0.52 -6.98
N THR A 3 -0.94 0.48 -6.32
CA THR A 3 -2.15 1.16 -6.80
C THR A 3 -1.85 2.65 -6.93
N PRO A 4 -1.79 3.20 -8.15
CA PRO A 4 -1.61 4.63 -8.33
C PRO A 4 -2.83 5.40 -7.81
N ILE A 5 -2.59 6.57 -7.21
CA ILE A 5 -3.66 7.45 -6.71
C ILE A 5 -3.91 8.54 -7.76
N CYS A 6 -5.14 8.59 -8.29
CA CYS A 6 -5.59 9.55 -9.30
C CYS A 6 -4.59 9.76 -10.47
N PRO A 7 -4.07 8.69 -11.12
CA PRO A 7 -3.10 8.87 -12.19
C PRO A 7 -3.75 9.51 -13.42
N HIS A 8 -3.04 10.44 -14.04
CA HIS A 8 -3.45 11.08 -15.30
C HIS A 8 -3.03 10.27 -16.54
N THR A 9 -3.09 8.94 -16.44
CA THR A 9 -2.76 8.02 -17.52
C THR A 9 -3.97 7.13 -17.82
N LEU A 10 -4.19 6.77 -19.09
CA LEU A 10 -5.27 5.84 -19.47
C LEU A 10 -5.11 4.44 -18.83
N HIS A 11 -3.89 4.04 -18.50
CA HIS A 11 -3.58 2.81 -17.79
C HIS A 11 -3.68 2.97 -16.26
N ASN A 12 -4.87 3.36 -15.79
CA ASN A 12 -5.19 3.48 -14.37
C ASN A 12 -5.66 2.13 -13.80
N ARG A 13 -4.72 1.26 -13.44
CA ARG A 13 -5.00 -0.05 -12.85
C ARG A 13 -4.03 -0.36 -11.72
N SER A 14 -4.45 -1.24 -10.82
CA SER A 14 -3.56 -1.82 -9.81
C SER A 14 -2.64 -2.88 -10.44
N TYR A 15 -1.39 -2.91 -10.00
CA TYR A 15 -0.39 -3.88 -10.41
C TYR A 15 -0.17 -4.91 -9.30
N VAL A 16 -0.35 -6.19 -9.62
CA VAL A 16 -0.04 -7.31 -8.73
C VAL A 16 1.33 -7.84 -9.12
N VAL A 17 2.31 -7.68 -8.25
CA VAL A 17 3.71 -8.09 -8.45
C VAL A 17 4.05 -9.23 -7.51
N SER A 18 5.05 -10.05 -7.87
CA SER A 18 5.60 -11.05 -6.96
C SER A 18 6.11 -10.35 -5.70
N ALA A 19 5.93 -10.99 -4.56
CA ALA A 19 6.41 -10.44 -3.31
C ALA A 19 7.95 -10.51 -3.19
N ASP A 20 8.64 -11.23 -4.08
CA ASP A 20 10.10 -11.25 -4.13
C ASP A 20 10.67 -10.20 -5.11
N SER A 21 9.80 -9.44 -5.80
CA SER A 21 10.20 -8.32 -6.63
C SER A 21 10.52 -7.07 -5.79
N GLY A 22 11.52 -6.29 -6.23
CA GLY A 22 11.75 -4.93 -5.76
C GLY A 22 10.97 -3.91 -6.59
N VAL A 23 10.25 -2.99 -5.95
CA VAL A 23 9.54 -1.90 -6.61
C VAL A 23 10.26 -0.59 -6.34
N GLY A 24 10.84 0.01 -7.38
CA GLY A 24 11.49 1.31 -7.29
C GLY A 24 10.53 2.46 -7.62
N ILE A 25 10.46 3.46 -6.76
CA ILE A 25 9.64 4.66 -6.90
C ILE A 25 10.58 5.87 -6.86
N GLY A 26 10.39 6.82 -7.77
CA GLY A 26 11.17 8.05 -7.83
C GLY A 26 10.31 9.16 -8.40
N ILE A 27 10.62 10.38 -8.02
CA ILE A 27 10.05 11.58 -8.64
C ILE A 27 10.97 11.92 -9.80
N LEU A 28 10.40 12.14 -10.99
CA LEU A 28 11.16 12.66 -12.12
C LEU A 28 11.38 14.17 -11.94
N ASP A 29 11.60 14.92 -13.02
CA ASP A 29 11.74 16.37 -12.95
C ASP A 29 10.42 17.03 -12.51
N TYR A 30 10.28 17.23 -11.20
CA TYR A 30 9.11 17.81 -10.57
C TYR A 30 9.55 18.70 -9.40
N PRO A 31 9.04 19.94 -9.29
CA PRO A 31 9.56 20.92 -8.34
C PRO A 31 9.08 20.71 -6.89
N PHE A 32 8.15 19.78 -6.66
CA PHE A 32 7.57 19.54 -5.33
C PHE A 32 8.06 18.22 -4.73
N SER A 33 8.24 18.21 -3.41
CA SER A 33 8.52 17.00 -2.65
C SER A 33 7.24 16.19 -2.36
N ALA A 34 7.34 14.87 -2.36
CA ALA A 34 6.29 13.99 -1.87
C ALA A 34 6.52 13.61 -0.40
N VAL A 35 5.44 13.40 0.35
CA VAL A 35 5.52 12.80 1.69
C VAL A 35 5.49 11.28 1.57
N VAL A 36 6.39 10.61 2.28
CA VAL A 36 6.42 9.16 2.40
C VAL A 36 5.78 8.78 3.72
N SER A 37 4.82 7.85 3.69
CA SER A 37 4.19 7.32 4.89
C SER A 37 4.20 5.80 4.90
N ILE A 38 4.36 5.22 6.10
CA ILE A 38 4.27 3.78 6.36
C ILE A 38 3.17 3.60 7.39
N ASP A 39 2.20 2.71 7.12
CA ASP A 39 1.02 2.49 7.95
C ASP A 39 0.25 3.76 8.33
N GLY A 40 0.24 4.74 7.42
CA GLY A 40 -0.44 6.04 7.59
C GLY A 40 0.34 7.07 8.41
N ARG A 41 1.56 6.77 8.87
CA ARG A 41 2.42 7.71 9.60
C ARG A 41 3.49 8.29 8.69
N PRO A 42 3.65 9.63 8.61
CA PRO A 42 4.74 10.24 7.84
C PRO A 42 6.10 9.79 8.39
N VAL A 43 6.99 9.36 7.50
CA VAL A 43 8.35 8.91 7.85
C VAL A 43 9.44 9.75 7.19
N GLY A 44 9.07 10.60 6.23
CA GLY A 44 10.01 11.49 5.55
C GLY A 44 9.41 12.13 4.31
N THR A 45 10.24 12.85 3.58
CA THR A 45 9.93 13.44 2.28
C THR A 45 10.84 12.84 1.19
N MET A 46 10.39 12.90 -0.05
CA MET A 46 11.10 12.45 -1.24
C MET A 46 11.13 13.59 -2.25
N THR A 47 12.27 13.84 -2.85
CA THR A 47 12.49 14.83 -3.91
C THR A 47 12.90 14.14 -5.22
N ALA A 48 13.15 14.91 -6.29
CA ALA A 48 13.60 14.38 -7.58
C ALA A 48 14.98 13.71 -7.54
N SER A 49 15.80 13.99 -6.51
CA SER A 49 17.10 13.33 -6.31
C SER A 49 17.01 12.00 -5.57
N ASP A 50 15.83 11.63 -5.07
CA ASP A 50 15.64 10.49 -4.18
C ASP A 50 15.03 9.29 -4.89
N ARG A 51 15.29 8.09 -4.35
CA ARG A 51 14.73 6.82 -4.83
C ARG A 51 14.28 5.97 -3.66
N ILE A 52 13.00 5.58 -3.66
CA ILE A 52 12.46 4.60 -2.72
C ILE A 52 12.49 3.22 -3.37
N THR A 53 12.91 2.21 -2.61
CA THR A 53 12.80 0.81 -3.01
C THR A 53 11.95 0.05 -2.00
N VAL A 54 10.81 -0.47 -2.45
CA VAL A 54 9.93 -1.34 -1.66
C VAL A 54 10.27 -2.79 -1.96
N ARG A 55 10.52 -3.58 -0.92
CA ARG A 55 10.82 -5.02 -1.02
C ARG A 55 10.25 -5.76 0.18
N ARG A 56 10.12 -7.08 0.06
CA ARG A 56 9.79 -7.93 1.21
C ARG A 56 10.82 -7.75 2.34
N ALA A 57 10.32 -7.54 3.55
CA ALA A 57 11.15 -7.52 4.75
C ALA A 57 11.65 -8.93 5.08
N PRO A 58 12.87 -9.09 5.62
CA PRO A 58 13.38 -10.40 6.02
C PRO A 58 12.60 -11.00 7.20
N ASN A 59 11.98 -10.14 8.01
CA ASN A 59 11.23 -10.53 9.20
C ASN A 59 9.73 -10.35 8.97
N THR A 60 8.93 -11.30 9.44
CA THR A 60 7.47 -11.25 9.40
C THR A 60 6.88 -11.02 10.79
N MET A 61 5.73 -10.36 10.84
CA MET A 61 4.98 -10.19 12.08
C MET A 61 4.31 -11.51 12.47
N LYS A 62 4.45 -11.93 13.73
CA LYS A 62 3.65 -13.01 14.31
C LYS A 62 2.32 -12.44 14.83
N LEU A 63 1.21 -12.97 14.37
CA LEU A 63 -0.13 -12.55 14.78
C LEU A 63 -0.81 -13.66 15.58
N ALA A 64 -1.26 -13.36 16.80
CA ALA A 64 -2.05 -14.29 17.60
C ALA A 64 -3.50 -14.33 17.07
N LYS A 65 -4.00 -15.52 16.75
CA LYS A 65 -5.39 -15.74 16.31
C LYS A 65 -6.17 -16.37 17.45
N LEU A 66 -7.14 -15.63 18.01
CA LEU A 66 -7.93 -16.04 19.19
C LEU A 66 -9.21 -16.82 18.83
N SER A 67 -9.62 -16.82 17.57
CA SER A 67 -10.81 -17.53 17.09
C SER A 67 -10.59 -18.05 15.68
N ASP A 68 -11.20 -19.18 15.33
CA ASP A 68 -10.99 -19.84 14.04
C ASP A 68 -11.60 -19.13 12.83
N THR A 69 -12.44 -18.12 13.09
CA THR A 69 -13.08 -17.29 12.06
C THR A 69 -12.08 -16.77 11.02
N GLY A 70 -12.37 -17.11 9.76
CA GLY A 70 -11.49 -16.92 8.61
C GLY A 70 -11.52 -15.51 8.03
N PHE A 71 -10.64 -15.22 7.08
CA PHE A 71 -10.61 -13.93 6.37
C PHE A 71 -11.94 -13.66 5.64
N TYR A 72 -12.42 -14.63 4.86
CA TYR A 72 -13.64 -14.48 4.04
C TYR A 72 -14.92 -14.45 4.86
N GLU A 73 -14.90 -14.95 6.09
CA GLU A 73 -16.01 -14.83 7.04
C GLU A 73 -16.06 -13.43 7.66
N LYS A 74 -14.90 -12.84 7.98
CA LYS A 74 -14.80 -11.49 8.58
C LYS A 74 -14.96 -10.36 7.57
N LEU A 75 -14.55 -10.57 6.32
CA LEU A 75 -14.47 -9.51 5.32
C LEU A 75 -15.82 -8.86 5.03
N PRO A 76 -16.93 -9.61 4.80
CA PRO A 76 -18.23 -9.01 4.55
C PRO A 76 -18.73 -8.15 5.72
N GLY A 77 -18.57 -8.61 6.97
CA GLY A 77 -18.92 -7.82 8.15
C GLY A 77 -18.19 -6.48 8.19
N LYS A 78 -16.87 -6.49 7.99
CA LYS A 78 -16.06 -5.26 7.99
C LYS A 78 -16.38 -4.28 6.87
N ILE A 79 -16.78 -4.78 5.70
CA ILE A 79 -17.11 -3.93 4.54
C ILE A 79 -18.56 -3.44 4.64
N SER A 80 -19.51 -4.31 4.99
CA SER A 80 -20.95 -4.00 5.07
C SER A 80 -21.31 -3.16 6.29
N GLU A 81 -20.70 -3.39 7.45
CA GLU A 81 -20.94 -2.59 8.66
C GLU A 81 -20.46 -1.14 8.50
N ARG A 82 -19.59 -0.85 7.51
CA ARG A 82 -19.18 0.52 7.16
C ARG A 82 -20.13 1.21 6.19
N GLY A 83 -21.02 0.49 5.52
CA GLY A 83 -21.97 1.02 4.53
C GLY A 83 -23.40 0.87 5.02
N GLY A 84 -23.70 1.37 6.22
CA GLY A 84 -24.97 1.17 6.95
C GLY A 84 -26.20 1.09 6.05
N VAL A 85 -26.68 -0.14 5.85
CA VAL A 85 -28.07 -0.42 5.51
C VAL A 85 -28.59 -1.30 6.65
N ARG A 86 -29.10 -0.62 7.66
CA ARG A 86 -30.19 -1.10 8.51
C ARG A 86 -31.27 -0.04 8.45
#